data_AF-A0A2W1JJQ0-F1
#
_entry.id   AF-A0A2W1JJQ0-F1
#
_cell.length_a   1.000
_cell.length_b   1.000
_cell.length_c   1.000
_cell.angle_alpha   90.00
_cell.angle_beta   90.00
_cell.angle_gamma   90.00
#
_symmetry.space_group_name_H-M   'P 1'
#
loop_
_entity.id
_entity.type
_entity.pdbx_description
1 polymer ?
#
loop_
_entity_poly.entity_id
_entity_poly.type
_entity_poly.pdbx_seq_one_letter_code
_entity_poly.pdbx_strand_id
1 'polypeptide(L)'
;MNASLLSNWFLGPLLGLMTLLFICRIVLSWYPQANLNRLPFLLAAWPTEPFLIPVRKLVPPIGGVDISPIIWVGIISLIRELLLGQQGLLRMLA
;
A
#
# COMPACT_ATOMS: atom_id res chain seq x y z
N MET A 1 20.10 -20.19 -7.75
CA MET A 1 19.01 -19.48 -7.02
C MET A 1 17.98 -19.09 -8.05
N ASN A 2 16.79 -19.69 -8.02
CA ASN A 2 15.76 -19.42 -9.02
C ASN A 2 15.31 -17.96 -8.93
N ALA A 3 15.10 -17.31 -10.07
CA ALA A 3 14.71 -15.90 -10.13
C ALA A 3 13.39 -15.64 -9.36
N SER A 4 12.49 -16.62 -9.32
CA SER A 4 11.25 -16.60 -8.54
C SER A 4 11.46 -16.56 -7.01
N LEU A 5 12.55 -17.16 -6.51
CA LEU A 5 12.86 -17.08 -5.09
C LEU A 5 13.36 -15.69 -4.73
N LEU A 6 14.28 -15.14 -5.54
CA LEU A 6 14.82 -13.78 -5.36
C LEU A 6 13.72 -12.72 -5.38
N SER A 7 12.78 -12.81 -6.34
CA SER A 7 11.67 -11.86 -6.43
C SER A 7 10.76 -11.90 -5.20
N ASN A 8 10.47 -13.10 -4.67
CA ASN A 8 9.65 -13.26 -3.48
C ASN A 8 10.31 -12.68 -2.21
N TRP A 9 11.62 -12.82 -2.06
CA TRP A 9 12.36 -12.27 -0.91
C TRP A 9 12.40 -10.75 -0.87
N PHE A 10 12.28 -10.08 -2.02
CA PHE A 10 12.33 -8.62 -2.11
C PHE A 10 10.95 -7.99 -2.29
N LEU A 11 10.23 -8.39 -3.33
CA LEU A 11 8.93 -7.81 -3.68
C LEU A 11 7.84 -8.20 -2.69
N GLY A 12 7.88 -9.42 -2.15
CA GLY A 12 6.88 -9.90 -1.21
C GLY A 12 6.79 -9.02 0.05
N PRO A 13 7.88 -8.86 0.81
CA PRO A 13 7.90 -7.98 1.98
C PRO A 13 7.61 -6.52 1.64
N LEU A 14 8.12 -6.00 0.52
CA LEU A 14 7.89 -4.61 0.12
C LEU A 14 6.41 -4.31 -0.14
N LEU A 15 5.75 -5.15 -0.96
CA LEU A 15 4.33 -4.99 -1.25
C LEU A 15 3.48 -5.22 0.00
N GLY A 16 3.85 -6.21 0.83
CA GLY A 16 3.19 -6.45 2.11
C GLY A 16 3.28 -5.28 3.08
N LEU A 17 4.47 -4.66 3.19
CA LEU A 17 4.69 -3.48 4.01
C LEU A 17 3.86 -2.30 3.50
N MET A 18 3.87 -2.03 2.20
CA MET A 18 3.06 -0.94 1.62
C MET A 18 1.57 -1.14 1.90
N THR A 19 1.04 -2.36 1.71
CA THR A 19 -0.35 -2.68 2.07
C THR A 19 -0.63 -2.41 3.53
N LEU A 20 0.26 -2.83 4.45
CA LEU A 20 0.09 -2.58 5.88
C LEU A 20 0.06 -1.07 6.18
N LEU A 21 0.96 -0.28 5.58
CA LEU A 21 0.99 1.17 5.78
C LEU A 21 -0.28 1.84 5.25
N PHE A 22 -0.82 1.42 4.10
CA PHE A 22 -2.11 1.92 3.63
C PHE A 22 -3.26 1.52 4.55
N ILE A 23 -3.27 0.31 5.10
CA ILE A 23 -4.26 -0.09 6.13
C ILE A 23 -4.16 0.83 7.35
N CYS A 24 -2.95 1.14 7.83
CA CYS A 24 -2.76 2.12 8.89
C CYS A 24 -3.31 3.50 8.49
N ARG A 25 -3.14 3.94 7.23
CA ARG A 25 -3.70 5.22 6.74
C ARG A 25 -5.23 5.23 6.76
N ILE A 26 -5.89 4.11 6.44
CA ILE A 26 -7.35 3.97 6.55
C ILE A 26 -7.78 4.27 7.98
N VAL A 27 -7.19 3.57 8.95
CA VAL A 27 -7.52 3.75 10.38
C VAL A 27 -7.20 5.16 10.85
N LEU A 28 -6.02 5.70 10.49
CA LEU A 28 -5.61 7.06 10.89
C LEU A 28 -6.51 8.14 10.30
N SER A 29 -7.14 7.91 9.15
CA SER A 29 -8.08 8.88 8.56
C SER A 29 -9.34 9.07 9.41
N TRP A 30 -9.68 8.11 10.28
CA TRP A 30 -10.81 8.24 11.22
C TRP A 30 -10.46 9.11 12.43
N TYR A 31 -9.18 9.39 12.66
CA TYR A 31 -8.69 10.17 13.79
C TYR A 31 -8.04 11.48 13.28
N PRO A 32 -8.83 12.50 12.92
CA PRO A 32 -8.31 13.76 12.39
C PRO A 32 -7.40 14.53 13.36
N GLN A 33 -7.46 14.21 14.65
CA GLN A 33 -6.58 14.79 15.68
C GLN A 33 -5.17 14.17 15.69
N ALA A 34 -4.96 13.05 15.00
CA ALA A 34 -3.65 12.40 14.94
C ALA A 34 -2.66 13.23 14.10
N ASN A 35 -1.53 13.59 14.70
CA ASN A 35 -0.50 14.35 13.99
C ASN A 35 0.36 13.43 13.11
N LEU A 36 0.03 13.39 11.82
CA LEU A 36 0.71 12.56 10.82
C LEU A 36 2.19 12.90 10.60
N ASN A 37 2.67 14.06 11.06
CA ASN A 37 4.06 14.47 10.94
C ASN A 37 4.92 14.08 12.15
N ARG A 38 4.36 13.35 13.13
CA ARG A 38 5.09 12.88 14.31
C ARG A 38 5.15 11.36 14.36
N LEU A 39 6.22 10.84 14.96
CA LEU A 39 6.31 9.41 15.27
C LEU A 39 5.22 9.03 16.30
N PRO A 40 4.58 7.85 16.15
CA PRO A 40 4.86 6.82 15.14
C PRO A 40 4.13 7.01 13.80
N PHE A 41 3.14 7.90 13.70
CA PHE A 41 2.27 8.05 12.53
C PHE A 41 2.99 8.46 11.25
N LEU A 42 4.09 9.21 11.39
CA LEU A 42 4.98 9.59 10.29
C LEU A 42 5.48 8.38 9.49
N LEU A 43 5.70 7.23 10.14
CA LEU A 43 6.16 6.00 9.48
C LEU A 43 5.16 5.48 8.44
N ALA A 44 3.86 5.68 8.68
CA ALA A 44 2.81 5.35 7.71
C ALA A 44 2.54 6.50 6.75
N ALA A 45 2.52 7.74 7.23
CA ALA A 45 2.16 8.91 6.43
C ALA A 45 3.19 9.21 5.34
N TRP A 46 4.47 9.35 5.70
CA TRP A 46 5.51 9.79 4.77
C TRP A 46 5.69 8.89 3.52
N PRO A 47 5.81 7.55 3.63
CA PRO A 47 5.99 6.71 2.45
C PRO A 47 4.72 6.56 1.60
N THR A 48 3.53 6.73 2.18
CA THR A 48 2.26 6.55 1.44
C THR A 48 1.75 7.83 0.79
N GLU A 49 2.07 9.00 1.35
CA GLU A 49 1.51 10.28 0.92
C GLU A 49 1.70 10.61 -0.58
N PRO A 50 2.88 10.38 -1.19
CA PRO A 50 3.07 10.63 -2.62
C PRO A 50 2.10 9.88 -3.53
N PHE A 51 1.62 8.71 -3.08
CA PHE A 51 0.65 7.89 -3.79
C PHE A 51 -0.79 8.33 -3.54
N LEU A 52 -1.08 8.86 -2.34
CA LEU A 52 -2.43 9.31 -1.96
C LEU A 52 -2.80 10.65 -2.58
N ILE A 53 -1.86 11.61 -2.68
CA ILE A 53 -2.09 12.94 -3.26
C ILE A 53 -2.79 12.89 -4.63
N PRO A 54 -2.30 12.14 -5.65
CA PRO A 54 -2.96 12.11 -6.95
C PRO A 54 -4.36 11.46 -6.89
N VAL A 55 -4.55 10.42 -6.08
CA VAL A 55 -5.86 9.76 -5.96
C VAL A 55 -6.88 10.68 -5.29
N ARG A 56 -6.48 11.45 -4.26
CA ARG A 56 -7.36 12.41 -3.59
C ARG A 56 -7.84 13.55 -4.49
N LYS A 57 -7.10 13.86 -5.57
CA LYS A 57 -7.57 14.82 -6.58
C LYS A 57 -8.76 14.30 -7.40
N LEU A 58 -8.83 12.98 -7.57
CA LEU A 58 -9.92 12.32 -8.30
C LEU A 58 -11.07 11.90 -7.37
N VAL A 59 -10.72 11.37 -6.20
CA VAL A 59 -11.65 10.88 -5.17
C VAL A 59 -11.34 11.62 -3.86
N PRO A 60 -11.94 12.80 -3.64
CA PRO A 60 -11.71 13.55 -2.42
C PRO A 60 -12.22 12.79 -1.18
N PRO A 61 -11.69 13.09 0.02
CA PRO A 61 -12.19 12.51 1.26
C PRO A 61 -13.69 12.74 1.44
N ILE A 62 -14.41 11.71 1.88
CA ILE A 62 -15.86 11.75 2.08
C ILE A 62 -16.12 11.73 3.58
N GLY A 63 -16.82 12.74 4.10
CA GLY A 63 -17.11 12.83 5.54
C GLY A 63 -15.86 12.92 6.42
N GLY A 64 -14.76 13.48 5.90
CA GLY A 64 -13.48 13.58 6.62
C GLY A 64 -12.65 12.29 6.63
N VAL A 65 -13.16 11.20 6.06
CA VAL A 65 -12.46 9.92 5.92
C VAL A 65 -11.79 9.83 4.55
N ASP A 66 -10.52 9.44 4.54
CA ASP A 66 -9.74 9.29 3.32
C ASP A 66 -9.90 7.89 2.73
N ILE A 67 -10.56 7.82 1.57
CA ILE A 67 -10.83 6.56 0.85
C ILE A 67 -9.64 6.17 -0.05
N SER A 68 -8.74 7.10 -0.36
CA SER A 68 -7.61 6.83 -1.26
C SER A 68 -6.69 5.67 -0.85
N PRO A 69 -6.42 5.41 0.46
CA PRO A 69 -5.63 4.25 0.86
C PRO A 69 -6.32 2.91 0.58
N ILE A 70 -7.66 2.86 0.64
CA ILE A 70 -8.43 1.64 0.33
C ILE A 70 -8.22 1.25 -1.13
N ILE A 71 -8.26 2.23 -2.03
CA ILE A 71 -8.00 2.04 -3.46
C ILE A 71 -6.60 1.46 -3.67
N TRP A 72 -5.59 2.00 -2.97
CA TRP A 72 -4.21 1.49 -3.07
C TRP A 72 -4.02 0.10 -2.49
N VAL A 73 -4.73 -0.27 -1.42
CA VAL A 73 -4.75 -1.66 -0.93
C VAL A 73 -5.25 -2.61 -2.02
N GLY A 74 -6.32 -2.24 -2.73
CA GLY A 74 -6.83 -3.03 -3.86
C GLY A 74 -5.80 -3.15 -4.99
N ILE A 75 -5.21 -2.03 -5.41
CA ILE A 75 -4.21 -2.00 -6.48
C ILE A 75 -2.98 -2.85 -6.12
N ILE A 76 -2.42 -2.69 -4.92
CA ILE A 76 -1.24 -3.45 -4.50
C ILE A 76 -1.57 -4.94 -4.36
N SER A 77 -2.77 -5.28 -3.87
CA SER A 77 -3.20 -6.69 -3.79
C SER A 77 -3.28 -7.32 -5.17
N LEU A 78 -3.82 -6.61 -6.16
CA LEU A 78 -3.86 -7.06 -7.56
C LEU A 78 -2.45 -7.24 -8.12
N ILE A 79 -1.55 -6.27 -7.92
CA ILE A 79 -0.15 -6.33 -8.37
C ILE A 79 0.56 -7.53 -7.72
N ARG A 80 0.35 -7.74 -6.42
CA ARG A 80 0.94 -8.86 -5.70
C ARG A 80 0.48 -10.20 -6.25
N GLU A 81 -0.82 -10.37 -6.51
CA GLU A 81 -1.35 -11.61 -7.08
C GLU A 81 -0.82 -11.83 -8.51
N LEU A 82 -0.84 -10.79 -9.34
CA LEU A 82 -0.37 -10.87 -10.72
C LEU A 82 1.12 -11.23 -10.82
N LEU A 83 1.96 -10.70 -9.91
CA LEU A 83 3.40 -10.94 -9.95
C LEU A 83 3.83 -12.18 -9.17
N LEU A 84 3.34 -12.34 -7.94
CA LEU A 84 3.85 -13.30 -6.95
C LEU A 84 2.84 -14.39 -6.54
N GLY A 85 1.60 -14.27 -6.99
CA GLY A 85 0.51 -15.22 -6.72
C GLY A 85 0.82 -16.63 -7.21
N GLN A 86 -0.07 -17.58 -6.93
CA GLN A 86 0.16 -19.00 -7.29
C GLN A 86 0.36 -19.17 -8.80
N GLN A 87 -0.40 -18.41 -9.59
CA GLN A 87 -0.30 -18.32 -11.05
C GLN A 87 0.39 -17.02 -11.50
N GLY A 88 1.18 -16.39 -10.63
CA GLY A 88 1.81 -15.10 -10.92
C GLY A 88 2.82 -15.18 -12.06
N LEU A 89 2.91 -14.11 -12.84
CA LEU A 89 3.77 -14.01 -14.03
C LEU A 89 5.23 -14.36 -13.73
N LEU A 90 5.76 -13.93 -12.57
CA LEU A 90 7.15 -14.21 -12.19
C LEU A 90 7.37 -15.68 -11.80
N ARG A 91 6.31 -16.42 -11.47
CA ARG A 91 6.39 -17.88 -11.24
C ARG A 91 6.29 -18.67 -12.53
N MET A 92 5.50 -18.19 -13.49
CA MET A 92 5.33 -18.84 -14.80
C MET A 92 6.59 -18.73 -15.67
N LEU A 93 7.36 -17.66 -15.50
CA LEU A 93 8.57 -17.37 -16.27
C LEU A 93 9.86 -17.96 -15.66
N ALA A 94 9.79 -18.55 -14.46
CA ALA A 94 10.96 -18.94 -13.66
C ALA A 94 11.12 -20.45 -13.50
#